data_AF-A0A924HIU4-F1
#
_entry.id   AF-A0A924HIU4-F1
#
_cell.length_a   1.000
_cell.length_b   1.000
_cell.length_c   1.000
_cell.angle_alpha   90.00
_cell.angle_beta   90.00
_cell.angle_gamma   90.00
#
_symmetry.space_group_name_H-M   'P 1'
#
loop_
_entity.id
_entity.type
_entity.pdbx_description
1 polymer ?
#
loop_
_entity_poly.entity_id
_entity_poly.type
_entity_poly.pdbx_seq_one_letter_code
_entity_poly.pdbx_strand_id
1 'polypeptide(L)'
;MQSKTVLTSKLSQLIDQTQKLKNTYKPLFFKLIDANQIKEFETLIHTKENLQVFDYIKAQVEEFIKCLQPTIVFLPPTELAKAVENKFQGKSTDEYGIWVYYPWCAKLVHLLDENEFIIVRTNRNKHKITLQEQETLSHKKIGIMGLSVGQSVSLTLAMERGFGELRIADFDELDLSNINRIRTGVQNIGVKKTVIVAREIAEIDPFLNVVCFDEGITAENLDAFLLENGKLDLLIDECDSFDIKINSRKKAKALGIPVLMEGSDRGTIDIERFDLEPERKVLHGMVEHLDMEKYGTLTTMDERLP
;
A
#
# COMPACT_ATOMS: atom_id res chain seq x y z
N MET A 1 -22.44 -35.39 23.28
CA MET A 1 -20.96 -35.53 23.25
C MET A 1 -20.40 -35.51 21.82
N GLN A 2 -21.03 -36.15 20.82
CA GLN A 2 -20.57 -36.12 19.41
C GLN A 2 -20.59 -34.73 18.74
N SER A 3 -21.54 -33.83 19.04
CA SER A 3 -21.60 -32.51 18.40
C SER A 3 -20.47 -31.54 18.82
N LYS A 4 -19.96 -31.68 20.04
CA LYS A 4 -18.88 -30.82 20.57
C LYS A 4 -17.56 -31.10 19.85
N THR A 5 -17.29 -32.37 19.53
CA THR A 5 -16.06 -32.80 18.82
C THR A 5 -16.05 -32.39 17.34
N VAL A 6 -17.21 -32.42 16.66
CA VAL A 6 -17.33 -32.01 15.24
C VAL A 6 -17.21 -30.49 15.08
N LEU A 7 -17.79 -29.71 16.02
CA LEU A 7 -17.62 -28.25 16.02
C LEU A 7 -16.14 -27.88 16.19
N THR A 8 -15.41 -28.54 17.08
CA THR A 8 -13.97 -28.31 17.28
C THR A 8 -13.15 -28.68 16.03
N SER A 9 -13.47 -29.78 15.34
CA SER A 9 -12.71 -30.19 14.15
C SER A 9 -12.92 -29.26 12.96
N LYS A 10 -14.17 -28.85 12.67
CA LYS A 10 -14.46 -27.89 11.59
C LYS A 10 -13.89 -26.50 11.89
N LEU A 11 -14.00 -26.04 13.14
CA LEU A 11 -13.42 -24.76 13.56
C LEU A 11 -11.90 -24.76 13.36
N SER A 12 -11.20 -25.81 13.76
CA SER A 12 -9.74 -25.94 13.55
C SER A 12 -9.38 -25.86 12.06
N GLN A 13 -10.13 -26.57 11.20
CA GLN A 13 -9.90 -26.52 9.75
C GLN A 13 -10.07 -25.10 9.18
N LEU A 14 -11.09 -24.36 9.63
CA LEU A 14 -11.32 -22.98 9.19
C LEU A 14 -10.24 -22.02 9.69
N ILE A 15 -9.74 -22.22 10.93
CA ILE A 15 -8.61 -21.47 11.48
C ILE A 15 -7.37 -21.73 10.62
N ASP A 16 -7.05 -22.99 10.35
CA ASP A 16 -5.87 -23.37 9.53
C ASP A 16 -5.97 -22.83 8.11
N GLN A 17 -7.17 -22.83 7.52
CA GLN A 17 -7.41 -22.21 6.21
C GLN A 17 -7.15 -20.70 6.23
N THR A 18 -7.60 -20.00 7.27
CA THR A 18 -7.36 -18.56 7.44
C THR A 18 -5.87 -18.27 7.64
N GLN A 19 -5.18 -19.08 8.44
CA GLN A 19 -3.74 -18.93 8.71
C GLN A 19 -2.88 -19.07 7.44
N LYS A 20 -3.27 -19.94 6.50
CA LYS A 20 -2.56 -20.06 5.21
C LYS A 20 -2.57 -18.79 4.37
N LEU A 21 -3.55 -17.92 4.57
CA LEU A 21 -3.66 -16.64 3.85
C LEU A 21 -3.07 -15.48 4.66
N LYS A 22 -2.62 -15.71 5.90
CA LYS A 22 -2.20 -14.67 6.85
C LYS A 22 -1.22 -13.66 6.23
N ASN A 23 -0.22 -14.16 5.50
CA ASN A 23 0.84 -13.33 4.89
C ASN A 23 0.58 -13.00 3.40
N THR A 24 -0.58 -13.35 2.85
CA THR A 24 -0.90 -13.07 1.45
C THR A 24 -1.43 -11.64 1.30
N TYR A 25 -0.74 -10.80 0.53
CA TYR A 25 -1.12 -9.40 0.27
C TYR A 25 -1.01 -8.97 -1.19
N LYS A 26 -0.55 -9.86 -2.09
CA LYS A 26 -0.49 -9.57 -3.52
C LYS A 26 -1.80 -10.02 -4.21
N PRO A 27 -2.50 -9.13 -4.93
CA PRO A 27 -3.61 -9.53 -5.77
C PRO A 27 -3.13 -10.34 -6.98
N LEU A 28 -4.03 -11.11 -7.58
CA LEU A 28 -3.79 -11.83 -8.83
C LEU A 28 -4.57 -11.14 -9.96
N PHE A 29 -3.94 -11.01 -11.13
CA PHE A 29 -4.49 -10.32 -12.28
C PHE A 29 -4.77 -11.31 -13.41
N PHE A 30 -5.94 -11.19 -14.04
CA PHE A 30 -6.34 -12.02 -15.17
C PHE A 30 -6.87 -11.14 -16.32
N LYS A 31 -6.19 -11.22 -17.45
CA LYS A 31 -6.59 -10.62 -18.72
C LYS A 31 -7.16 -11.73 -19.61
N LEU A 32 -8.46 -11.70 -19.85
CA LEU A 32 -9.18 -12.77 -20.57
C LEU A 32 -8.99 -12.74 -22.09
N ILE A 33 -7.77 -12.41 -22.52
CA ILE A 33 -7.29 -12.53 -23.90
C ILE A 33 -6.05 -13.44 -23.96
N ASP A 34 -5.43 -13.74 -22.82
CA ASP A 34 -4.31 -14.67 -22.69
C ASP A 34 -4.84 -16.06 -22.32
N ALA A 35 -4.51 -17.07 -23.14
CA ALA A 35 -5.04 -18.43 -22.98
C ALA A 35 -4.66 -19.08 -21.63
N ASN A 36 -3.48 -18.77 -21.08
CA ASN A 36 -3.06 -19.31 -19.78
C ASN A 36 -3.86 -18.64 -18.65
N GLN A 37 -3.99 -17.31 -18.71
CA GLN A 37 -4.76 -16.57 -17.70
C GLN A 37 -6.24 -16.92 -17.72
N ILE A 38 -6.83 -17.19 -18.90
CA ILE A 38 -8.20 -17.70 -19.02
C ILE A 38 -8.35 -19.02 -18.26
N LYS A 39 -7.43 -19.96 -18.46
CA LYS A 39 -7.48 -21.27 -17.79
C LYS A 39 -7.34 -21.15 -16.27
N GLU A 40 -6.45 -20.27 -15.79
CA GLU A 40 -6.29 -19.99 -14.36
C GLU A 40 -7.53 -19.32 -13.77
N PHE A 41 -8.13 -18.37 -14.50
CA PHE A 41 -9.37 -17.70 -14.13
C PHE A 41 -10.55 -18.68 -14.04
N GLU A 42 -10.73 -19.55 -15.04
CA GLU A 42 -11.74 -20.62 -15.02
C GLU A 42 -11.55 -21.54 -13.83
N THR A 43 -10.31 -21.93 -13.54
CA THR A 43 -9.99 -22.76 -12.37
C THR A 43 -10.37 -22.03 -11.07
N LEU A 44 -10.07 -20.73 -10.96
CA LEU A 44 -10.41 -19.92 -9.79
C LEU A 44 -11.92 -19.90 -9.54
N ILE A 45 -12.72 -19.57 -10.56
CA ILE A 45 -14.19 -19.42 -10.41
C ILE A 45 -14.88 -20.75 -10.12
N HIS A 46 -14.33 -21.89 -10.57
CA HIS A 46 -14.92 -23.20 -10.32
C HIS A 46 -14.50 -23.83 -8.99
N THR A 47 -13.33 -23.47 -8.44
CA THR A 47 -12.78 -24.14 -7.25
C THR A 47 -12.95 -23.35 -5.95
N LYS A 48 -13.17 -22.03 -6.00
CA LYS A 48 -13.28 -21.20 -4.80
C LYS A 48 -14.70 -21.14 -4.26
N GLU A 49 -14.94 -21.92 -3.21
CA GLU A 49 -16.13 -21.82 -2.38
C GLU A 49 -16.20 -20.42 -1.71
N ASN A 50 -17.27 -19.66 -1.94
CA ASN A 50 -17.52 -18.29 -1.43
C ASN A 50 -16.80 -17.13 -2.15
N LEU A 51 -16.42 -17.31 -3.41
CA LEU A 51 -15.95 -16.20 -4.24
C LEU A 51 -17.05 -15.14 -4.42
N GLN A 52 -16.75 -13.89 -4.10
CA GLN A 52 -17.62 -12.74 -4.36
C GLN A 52 -17.15 -12.00 -5.61
N VAL A 53 -18.03 -11.84 -6.59
CA VAL A 53 -17.70 -11.21 -7.88
C VAL A 53 -18.34 -9.83 -7.99
N PHE A 54 -17.53 -8.83 -8.34
CA PHE A 54 -17.94 -7.44 -8.50
C PHE A 54 -17.60 -6.98 -9.93
N ASP A 55 -18.59 -6.99 -10.80
CA ASP A 55 -18.45 -6.51 -12.17
C ASP A 55 -19.23 -5.21 -12.38
N TYR A 56 -18.48 -4.11 -12.47
CA TYR A 56 -18.99 -2.78 -12.77
C TYR A 56 -18.23 -2.14 -13.94
N ILE A 57 -17.69 -2.94 -14.86
CA ILE A 57 -16.80 -2.44 -15.92
C ILE A 57 -17.48 -1.40 -16.81
N LYS A 58 -18.78 -1.57 -17.11
CA LYS A 58 -19.56 -0.61 -17.92
C LYS A 58 -19.64 0.76 -17.25
N ALA A 59 -19.89 0.79 -15.94
CA ALA A 59 -19.95 2.04 -15.18
C ALA A 59 -18.59 2.73 -15.13
N GLN A 60 -17.51 1.96 -14.99
CA GLN A 60 -16.14 2.50 -15.04
C GLN A 60 -15.80 3.08 -16.41
N VAL A 61 -16.17 2.40 -17.51
CA VAL A 61 -15.99 2.90 -18.89
C VAL A 61 -16.78 4.19 -19.12
N GLU A 62 -17.99 4.28 -18.55
CA GLU A 62 -18.79 5.50 -18.59
C GLU A 62 -18.07 6.68 -17.90
N GLU A 63 -17.50 6.46 -16.70
CA GLU A 63 -16.68 7.46 -16.01
C GLU A 63 -15.42 7.84 -16.81
N PHE A 64 -14.74 6.85 -17.40
CA PHE A 64 -13.58 7.08 -18.25
C PHE A 64 -13.90 7.97 -19.44
N ILE A 65 -15.01 7.72 -20.14
CA ILE A 65 -15.45 8.56 -21.27
C ILE A 65 -15.76 9.98 -20.80
N LYS A 66 -16.41 10.16 -19.65
CA LYS A 66 -16.64 11.49 -19.06
C LYS A 66 -15.35 12.20 -18.68
N CYS A 67 -14.31 11.47 -18.29
CA CYS A 67 -12.99 12.06 -18.01
C CYS A 67 -12.32 12.57 -19.30
N LEU A 68 -12.41 11.81 -20.39
CA LEU A 68 -11.84 12.18 -21.69
C LEU A 68 -12.63 13.29 -22.41
N GLN A 69 -13.95 13.25 -22.30
CA GLN A 69 -14.86 14.21 -22.93
C GLN A 69 -15.88 14.73 -21.91
N PRO A 70 -15.50 15.69 -21.05
CA PRO A 70 -16.41 16.20 -20.00
C PRO A 70 -17.71 16.80 -20.54
N THR A 71 -17.69 17.33 -21.77
CA THR A 71 -18.86 17.94 -22.42
C THR A 71 -19.94 16.92 -22.81
N ILE A 72 -19.64 15.62 -22.80
CA ILE A 72 -20.61 14.57 -23.16
C ILE A 72 -21.81 14.55 -22.23
N VAL A 73 -21.66 15.03 -20.99
CA VAL A 73 -22.75 15.11 -19.99
C VAL A 73 -23.84 16.10 -20.37
N PHE A 74 -23.58 17.01 -21.32
CA PHE A 74 -24.56 17.97 -21.85
C PHE A 74 -25.26 17.46 -23.12
N LEU A 75 -24.84 16.31 -23.65
CA LEU A 75 -25.46 15.70 -24.83
C LEU A 75 -26.61 14.77 -24.40
N PRO A 76 -27.50 14.37 -25.33
CA PRO A 76 -28.51 13.35 -25.04
C PRO A 76 -27.84 12.07 -24.48
N PRO A 77 -28.46 11.39 -23.48
CA PRO A 77 -27.88 10.18 -22.87
C PRO A 77 -27.52 9.07 -23.88
N THR A 78 -28.15 9.06 -25.05
CA THR A 78 -27.86 8.14 -26.15
C THR A 78 -26.44 8.30 -26.69
N GLU A 79 -25.84 9.49 -26.62
CA GLU A 79 -24.47 9.72 -27.12
C GLU A 79 -23.43 9.08 -26.20
N LEU A 80 -23.63 9.17 -24.88
CA LEU A 80 -22.78 8.46 -23.92
C LEU A 80 -22.93 6.95 -24.05
N ALA A 81 -24.16 6.45 -24.20
CA ALA A 81 -24.40 5.01 -24.40
C ALA A 81 -23.68 4.48 -25.66
N LYS A 82 -23.77 5.20 -26.79
CA LYS A 82 -23.03 4.86 -28.02
C LYS A 82 -21.51 4.89 -27.81
N ALA A 83 -20.99 5.89 -27.10
CA ALA A 83 -19.56 5.99 -26.82
C ALA A 83 -19.07 4.80 -25.97
N VAL A 84 -19.85 4.38 -24.97
CA VAL A 84 -19.58 3.19 -24.15
C VAL A 84 -19.59 1.93 -25.01
N GLU A 85 -20.62 1.71 -25.84
CA GLU A 85 -20.70 0.56 -26.75
C GLU A 85 -19.52 0.50 -27.73
N ASN A 86 -19.15 1.65 -28.31
CA ASN A 86 -18.01 1.76 -29.21
C ASN A 86 -16.69 1.41 -28.51
N LYS A 87 -16.54 1.72 -27.22
CA LYS A 87 -15.32 1.43 -26.46
C LYS A 87 -15.06 -0.08 -26.33
N PHE A 88 -16.12 -0.88 -26.22
CA PHE A 88 -16.01 -2.35 -26.20
C PHE A 88 -15.75 -2.96 -27.58
N GLN A 89 -15.86 -2.20 -28.67
CA GLN A 89 -15.58 -2.65 -30.05
C GLN A 89 -16.32 -3.94 -30.46
N GLY A 90 -17.50 -4.19 -29.91
CA GLY A 90 -18.26 -5.41 -30.15
C GLY A 90 -17.68 -6.69 -29.53
N LYS A 91 -16.64 -6.58 -28.68
CA LYS A 91 -16.11 -7.70 -27.90
C LYS A 91 -16.95 -7.95 -26.65
N SER A 92 -16.74 -9.11 -26.02
CA SER A 92 -17.36 -9.39 -24.72
C SER A 92 -16.89 -8.36 -23.70
N THR A 93 -17.79 -7.93 -22.81
CA THR A 93 -17.41 -7.04 -21.71
C THR A 93 -16.37 -7.70 -20.80
N ASP A 94 -16.43 -9.02 -20.66
CA ASP A 94 -15.56 -9.82 -19.80
C ASP A 94 -14.09 -9.79 -20.26
N GLU A 95 -13.87 -9.55 -21.55
CA GLU A 95 -12.54 -9.46 -22.18
C GLU A 95 -11.94 -8.05 -22.11
N TYR A 96 -12.72 -7.05 -21.66
CA TYR A 96 -12.31 -5.66 -21.61
C TYR A 96 -11.74 -5.31 -20.23
N GLY A 97 -10.52 -4.75 -20.20
CA GLY A 97 -9.86 -4.40 -18.95
C GLY A 97 -9.20 -5.61 -18.29
N ILE A 98 -9.32 -5.71 -16.97
CA ILE A 98 -8.60 -6.70 -16.18
C ILE A 98 -9.43 -7.17 -14.98
N TRP A 99 -9.37 -8.47 -14.70
CA TRP A 99 -9.95 -9.05 -13.50
C TRP A 99 -8.91 -9.15 -12.40
N VAL A 100 -9.24 -8.68 -11.20
CA VAL A 100 -8.35 -8.65 -10.05
C VAL A 100 -8.94 -9.46 -8.92
N TYR A 101 -8.24 -10.53 -8.53
CA TYR A 101 -8.61 -11.37 -7.39
C TYR A 101 -7.79 -11.00 -6.16
N TYR A 102 -8.48 -10.83 -5.03
CA TYR A 102 -7.92 -10.53 -3.72
C TYR A 102 -8.02 -11.79 -2.83
N PRO A 103 -6.95 -12.61 -2.70
CA PRO A 103 -7.05 -13.91 -2.05
C PRO A 103 -7.46 -13.85 -0.58
N TRP A 104 -7.05 -12.80 0.14
CA TRP A 104 -7.30 -12.66 1.58
C TRP A 104 -8.76 -12.34 1.93
N CYS A 105 -9.55 -11.84 0.98
CA CYS A 105 -10.97 -11.54 1.20
C CYS A 105 -11.92 -12.27 0.22
N ALA A 106 -11.36 -13.15 -0.63
CA ALA A 106 -12.08 -13.92 -1.64
C ALA A 106 -12.99 -13.05 -2.54
N LYS A 107 -12.49 -11.88 -2.96
CA LYS A 107 -13.18 -10.98 -3.87
C LYS A 107 -12.52 -10.97 -5.24
N LEU A 108 -13.32 -11.04 -6.29
CA LEU A 108 -12.92 -10.89 -7.67
C LEU A 108 -13.58 -9.62 -8.22
N VAL A 109 -12.79 -8.67 -8.70
CA VAL A 109 -13.27 -7.36 -9.13
C VAL A 109 -12.86 -7.12 -10.58
N HIS A 110 -13.81 -6.71 -11.41
CA HIS A 110 -13.56 -6.34 -12.80
C HIS A 110 -13.21 -4.85 -12.88
N LEU A 111 -12.03 -4.52 -13.40
CA LEU A 111 -11.49 -3.17 -13.43
C LEU A 111 -11.07 -2.76 -14.84
N LEU A 112 -11.03 -1.44 -15.06
CA LEU A 112 -10.33 -0.87 -16.22
C LEU A 112 -8.86 -1.32 -16.26
N ASP A 113 -8.27 -1.35 -17.45
CA ASP A 113 -6.81 -1.49 -17.61
C ASP A 113 -6.09 -0.32 -16.89
N GLU A 114 -4.86 -0.56 -16.41
CA GLU A 114 -4.12 0.35 -15.51
C GLU A 114 -4.15 1.82 -15.95
N ASN A 115 -3.85 2.12 -17.21
CA ASN A 115 -3.82 3.50 -17.71
C ASN A 115 -5.18 4.20 -17.61
N GLU A 116 -6.26 3.49 -17.95
CA GLU A 116 -7.62 4.04 -17.90
C GLU A 116 -8.09 4.16 -16.45
N PHE A 117 -7.76 3.17 -15.62
CA PHE A 117 -8.00 3.21 -14.18
C PHE A 117 -7.37 4.44 -13.54
N ILE A 118 -6.08 4.72 -13.83
CA ILE A 118 -5.36 5.90 -13.33
C ILE A 118 -6.08 7.19 -13.73
N ILE A 119 -6.43 7.34 -15.01
CA ILE A 119 -7.13 8.52 -15.52
C ILE A 119 -8.42 8.78 -14.73
N VAL A 120 -9.24 7.75 -14.50
CA VAL A 120 -10.48 7.90 -13.74
C VAL A 120 -10.20 8.23 -12.27
N ARG A 121 -9.28 7.48 -11.62
CA ARG A 121 -8.95 7.63 -10.20
C ARG A 121 -8.37 8.99 -9.83
N THR A 122 -7.61 9.62 -10.73
CA THR A 122 -6.95 10.92 -10.48
C THR A 122 -7.67 12.11 -11.12
N ASN A 123 -8.78 11.89 -11.84
CA ASN A 123 -9.48 13.00 -12.51
C ASN A 123 -9.98 14.08 -11.54
N ARG A 124 -10.39 13.71 -10.32
CA ARG A 124 -10.93 14.66 -9.33
C ARG A 124 -9.85 15.49 -8.62
N ASN A 125 -8.60 15.02 -8.57
CA ASN A 125 -7.49 15.74 -7.93
C ASN A 125 -6.46 16.26 -8.96
N LYS A 126 -6.71 16.15 -10.27
CA LYS A 126 -5.81 16.62 -11.35
C LYS A 126 -5.40 18.10 -11.32
N HIS A 127 -6.13 18.93 -10.58
CA HIS A 127 -5.79 20.34 -10.38
C HIS A 127 -5.07 20.61 -9.04
N LYS A 128 -5.10 19.65 -8.11
CA LYS A 128 -4.31 19.66 -6.88
C LYS A 128 -2.92 19.06 -7.13
N ILE A 129 -2.86 17.97 -7.88
CA ILE A 129 -1.64 17.31 -8.34
C ILE A 129 -1.74 17.27 -9.86
N THR A 130 -0.99 18.14 -10.53
CA THR A 130 -1.01 18.27 -12.00
C THR A 130 -0.55 16.98 -12.67
N LEU A 131 -0.86 16.81 -13.96
CA LEU A 131 -0.42 15.63 -14.72
C LEU A 131 1.10 15.47 -14.72
N GLN A 132 1.84 16.59 -14.81
CA GLN A 132 3.30 16.60 -14.75
C GLN A 132 3.83 16.16 -13.37
N GLU A 133 3.17 16.60 -12.29
CA GLU A 133 3.52 16.16 -10.94
C GLU A 133 3.17 14.69 -10.72
N GLN A 134 2.03 14.21 -11.24
CA GLN A 134 1.66 12.78 -11.20
C GLN A 134 2.72 11.92 -11.92
N GLU A 135 3.15 12.33 -13.12
CA GLU A 135 4.23 11.66 -13.85
C GLU A 135 5.53 11.65 -13.04
N THR A 136 5.91 12.79 -12.46
CA THR A 136 7.10 12.90 -11.62
C THR A 136 7.01 11.97 -10.39
N LEU A 137 5.88 11.99 -9.68
CA LEU A 137 5.64 11.19 -8.48
C LEU A 137 5.55 9.69 -8.79
N SER A 138 5.09 9.30 -9.98
CA SER A 138 5.04 7.90 -10.43
C SER A 138 6.41 7.22 -10.55
N HIS A 139 7.49 8.00 -10.50
CA HIS A 139 8.86 7.49 -10.48
C HIS A 139 9.52 7.59 -9.10
N LYS A 140 8.84 8.16 -8.10
CA LYS A 140 9.39 8.37 -6.76
C LYS A 140 9.32 7.12 -5.92
N LYS A 141 10.37 6.92 -5.12
CA LYS A 141 10.50 5.83 -4.15
C LYS A 141 10.44 6.40 -2.74
N ILE A 142 9.45 5.99 -1.97
CA ILE A 142 9.25 6.46 -0.60
C ILE A 142 9.42 5.28 0.37
N GLY A 143 10.20 5.47 1.43
CA GLY A 143 10.32 4.51 2.52
C GLY A 143 9.57 5.00 3.75
N ILE A 144 8.81 4.12 4.42
CA ILE A 144 8.14 4.39 5.68
C ILE A 144 8.55 3.34 6.71
N MET A 145 9.15 3.79 7.82
CA MET A 145 9.49 2.94 8.96
C MET A 145 8.48 3.16 10.07
N GLY A 146 7.85 2.09 10.56
CA GLY A 146 6.75 2.15 11.54
C GLY A 146 5.40 2.38 10.88
N LEU A 147 4.43 1.51 11.17
CA LEU A 147 3.12 1.46 10.52
C LEU A 147 1.95 1.64 11.50
N SER A 148 2.20 2.30 12.63
CA SER A 148 1.12 2.92 13.41
C SER A 148 0.69 4.23 12.74
N VAL A 149 1.35 5.35 13.05
CA VAL A 149 1.09 6.64 12.35
C VAL A 149 1.41 6.50 10.85
N GLY A 150 2.48 5.78 10.51
CA GLY A 150 2.88 5.53 9.13
C GLY A 150 1.83 4.81 8.26
N GLN A 151 0.85 4.08 8.85
CA GLN A 151 -0.29 3.58 8.07
C GLN A 151 -1.07 4.74 7.43
N SER A 152 -1.38 5.78 8.21
CA SER A 152 -2.17 6.91 7.70
C SER A 152 -1.42 7.63 6.58
N VAL A 153 -0.10 7.74 6.69
CA VAL A 153 0.76 8.30 5.65
C VAL A 153 0.73 7.44 4.39
N SER A 154 0.91 6.12 4.54
CA SER A 154 0.90 5.13 3.46
C SER A 154 -0.40 5.17 2.65
N LEU A 155 -1.54 5.15 3.34
CA LEU A 155 -2.86 5.18 2.70
C LEU A 155 -3.15 6.53 2.05
N THR A 156 -2.73 7.64 2.67
CA THR A 156 -2.88 8.97 2.06
C THR A 156 -2.08 9.06 0.75
N LEU A 157 -0.83 8.60 0.76
CA LEU A 157 0.01 8.55 -0.44
C LEU A 157 -0.60 7.66 -1.53
N ALA A 158 -1.18 6.51 -1.17
CA ALA A 158 -1.83 5.62 -2.12
C ALA A 158 -3.11 6.24 -2.72
N MET A 159 -3.95 6.88 -1.90
CA MET A 159 -5.15 7.59 -2.35
C MET A 159 -4.81 8.69 -3.36
N GLU A 160 -3.66 9.35 -3.23
CA GLU A 160 -3.24 10.41 -4.15
C GLU A 160 -2.31 9.94 -5.27
N ARG A 161 -1.98 8.63 -5.33
CA ARG A 161 -0.94 8.02 -6.20
C ARG A 161 0.37 8.83 -6.17
N GLY A 162 0.82 9.17 -4.96
CA GLY A 162 1.99 10.02 -4.71
C GLY A 162 3.36 9.35 -4.81
N PHE A 163 3.44 8.11 -5.31
CA PHE A 163 4.69 7.36 -5.46
C PHE A 163 4.62 6.35 -6.60
N GLY A 164 5.81 5.95 -7.08
CA GLY A 164 6.01 4.78 -7.94
C GLY A 164 6.26 3.50 -7.16
N GLU A 165 7.00 3.58 -6.05
CA GLU A 165 7.23 2.47 -5.14
C GLU A 165 7.18 2.94 -3.68
N LEU A 166 6.46 2.20 -2.84
CA LEU A 166 6.43 2.41 -1.40
C LEU A 166 7.07 1.22 -0.68
N ARG A 167 8.14 1.48 0.06
CA ARG A 167 8.75 0.50 0.96
C ARG A 167 8.23 0.74 2.36
N ILE A 168 7.68 -0.29 2.97
CA ILE A 168 7.11 -0.20 4.32
C ILE A 168 7.81 -1.21 5.23
N ALA A 169 8.17 -0.77 6.43
CA ALA A 169 8.88 -1.59 7.41
C ALA A 169 8.19 -1.52 8.77
N ASP A 170 7.80 -2.68 9.31
CA ASP A 170 7.28 -2.84 10.67
C ASP A 170 7.37 -4.33 11.05
N PHE A 171 7.81 -4.63 12.26
CA PHE A 171 7.97 -6.00 12.74
C PHE A 171 6.77 -6.53 13.52
N ASP A 172 5.81 -5.66 13.86
CA ASP A 172 4.68 -6.01 14.70
C ASP A 172 3.53 -6.67 13.92
N GLU A 173 2.82 -7.55 14.63
CA GLU A 173 1.45 -7.92 14.30
C GLU A 173 0.45 -6.94 14.93
N LEU A 174 -0.74 -6.83 14.35
CA LEU A 174 -1.79 -5.97 14.90
C LEU A 174 -2.33 -6.55 16.20
N ASP A 175 -2.15 -5.82 17.30
CA ASP A 175 -2.84 -6.11 18.56
C ASP A 175 -4.15 -5.34 18.70
N LEU A 176 -5.07 -5.88 19.51
CA LEU A 176 -6.35 -5.23 19.81
C LEU A 176 -6.16 -3.80 20.36
N SER A 177 -5.12 -3.58 21.17
CA SER A 177 -4.79 -2.27 21.74
C SER A 177 -4.36 -1.24 20.70
N ASN A 178 -4.03 -1.65 19.47
CA ASN A 178 -3.58 -0.78 18.40
C ASN A 178 -4.75 -0.14 17.62
N ILE A 179 -5.94 -0.74 17.69
CA ILE A 179 -7.13 -0.31 16.91
C ILE A 179 -7.65 1.09 17.34
N ASN A 180 -7.19 1.62 18.47
CA ASN A 180 -7.48 3.00 18.87
C ASN A 180 -6.80 4.06 17.97
N ARG A 181 -5.82 3.67 17.15
CA ARG A 181 -5.04 4.59 16.30
C ARG A 181 -4.66 4.04 14.92
N ILE A 182 -4.75 2.73 14.71
CA ILE A 182 -4.60 2.09 13.39
C ILE A 182 -5.99 1.85 12.81
N ARG A 183 -6.28 2.43 11.65
CA ARG A 183 -7.58 2.34 10.98
C ARG A 183 -7.65 1.04 10.19
N THR A 184 -8.07 -0.05 10.83
CA THR A 184 -8.26 -1.33 10.17
C THR A 184 -9.36 -2.16 10.84
N GLY A 185 -9.82 -3.22 10.19
CA GLY A 185 -10.88 -4.09 10.71
C GLY A 185 -10.40 -5.05 11.80
N VAL A 186 -11.28 -5.39 12.76
CA VAL A 186 -10.96 -6.30 13.88
C VAL A 186 -10.54 -7.71 13.43
N GLN A 187 -10.92 -8.12 12.22
CA GLN A 187 -10.52 -9.39 11.62
C GLN A 187 -9.01 -9.47 11.30
N ASN A 188 -8.30 -8.34 11.30
CA ASN A 188 -6.87 -8.27 11.04
C ASN A 188 -6.00 -8.46 12.30
N ILE A 189 -6.59 -8.69 13.47
CA ILE A 189 -5.82 -8.96 14.70
C ILE A 189 -4.90 -10.16 14.48
N GLY A 190 -3.64 -10.01 14.90
CA GLY A 190 -2.58 -10.96 14.68
C GLY A 190 -2.02 -10.96 13.25
N VAL A 191 -2.48 -10.14 12.32
CA VAL A 191 -1.83 -10.00 10.99
C VAL A 191 -0.71 -8.97 11.09
N LYS A 192 0.43 -9.21 10.43
CA LYS A 192 1.53 -8.23 10.35
C LYS A 192 1.03 -6.87 9.84
N LYS A 193 1.50 -5.78 10.45
CA LYS A 193 1.11 -4.43 10.04
C LYS A 193 1.49 -4.13 8.59
N THR A 194 2.66 -4.58 8.14
CA THR A 194 3.10 -4.49 6.72
C THR A 194 2.09 -5.14 5.76
N VAL A 195 1.62 -6.34 6.09
CA VAL A 195 0.63 -7.08 5.31
C VAL A 195 -0.71 -6.35 5.28
N ILE A 196 -1.16 -5.80 6.41
CA ILE A 196 -2.40 -5.02 6.49
C ILE A 196 -2.33 -3.80 5.56
N VAL A 197 -1.27 -2.99 5.69
CA VAL A 197 -1.09 -1.79 4.86
C VAL A 197 -0.98 -2.14 3.38
N ALA A 198 -0.23 -3.18 3.02
CA ALA A 198 -0.12 -3.62 1.63
C ALA A 198 -1.47 -4.07 1.04
N ARG A 199 -2.30 -4.77 1.82
CA ARG A 199 -3.67 -5.13 1.41
C ARG A 199 -4.55 -3.91 1.22
N GLU A 200 -4.53 -3.00 2.18
CA GLU A 200 -5.35 -1.77 2.12
C GLU A 200 -4.95 -0.90 0.92
N ILE A 201 -3.65 -0.78 0.62
CA ILE A 201 -3.17 -0.10 -0.59
C ILE A 201 -3.66 -0.84 -1.84
N ALA A 202 -3.52 -2.16 -1.92
CA ALA A 202 -3.97 -2.94 -3.07
C ALA A 202 -5.50 -2.86 -3.29
N GLU A 203 -6.29 -2.74 -2.22
CA GLU A 203 -7.74 -2.54 -2.27
C GLU A 203 -8.13 -1.11 -2.72
N ILE A 204 -7.28 -0.11 -2.48
CA ILE A 204 -7.44 1.26 -3.01
C ILE A 204 -7.02 1.33 -4.48
N ASP A 205 -5.88 0.72 -4.80
CA ASP A 205 -5.23 0.77 -6.10
C ASP A 205 -4.32 -0.45 -6.30
N PRO A 206 -4.77 -1.49 -7.02
CA PRO A 206 -4.02 -2.74 -7.12
C PRO A 206 -2.74 -2.59 -7.95
N PHE A 207 -2.58 -1.49 -8.69
CA PHE A 207 -1.43 -1.25 -9.56
C PHE A 207 -0.25 -0.56 -8.84
N LEU A 208 -0.43 -0.10 -7.60
CA LEU A 208 0.65 0.51 -6.83
C LEU A 208 1.67 -0.54 -6.36
N ASN A 209 2.96 -0.23 -6.53
CA ASN A 209 4.03 -1.11 -6.09
C ASN A 209 4.36 -0.87 -4.60
N VAL A 210 4.13 -1.90 -3.79
CA VAL A 210 4.47 -1.92 -2.35
C VAL A 210 5.42 -3.06 -2.06
N VAL A 211 6.51 -2.75 -1.35
CA VAL A 211 7.54 -3.69 -0.89
C VAL A 211 7.53 -3.72 0.64
N CYS A 212 7.39 -4.92 1.22
CA CYS A 212 7.28 -5.10 2.66
C CYS A 212 8.60 -5.60 3.26
N PHE A 213 9.05 -4.93 4.32
CA PHE A 213 10.14 -5.33 5.20
C PHE A 213 9.52 -5.76 6.53
N ASP A 214 9.08 -7.02 6.56
CA ASP A 214 8.27 -7.62 7.62
C ASP A 214 9.02 -7.82 8.95
N GLU A 215 10.35 -7.80 8.91
CA GLU A 215 11.24 -7.87 10.06
C GLU A 215 11.55 -6.49 10.65
N GLY A 216 10.90 -5.44 10.14
CA GLY A 216 11.24 -4.05 10.44
C GLY A 216 12.57 -3.65 9.80
N ILE A 217 13.24 -2.67 10.41
CA ILE A 217 14.58 -2.24 9.96
C ILE A 217 15.62 -2.82 10.90
N THR A 218 16.65 -3.42 10.31
CA THR A 218 17.82 -3.98 10.98
C THR A 218 19.09 -3.41 10.36
N ALA A 219 20.24 -3.62 11.01
CA ALA A 219 21.52 -3.21 10.43
C ALA A 219 21.82 -3.90 9.10
N GLU A 220 21.34 -5.13 8.93
CA GLU A 220 21.56 -5.97 7.76
C GLU A 220 20.67 -5.57 6.58
N ASN A 221 19.44 -5.10 6.83
CA ASN A 221 18.49 -4.79 5.75
C ASN A 221 18.37 -3.28 5.44
N LEU A 222 18.92 -2.38 6.27
CA LEU A 222 18.79 -0.92 6.08
C LEU A 222 19.29 -0.47 4.69
N ASP A 223 20.40 -1.04 4.22
CA ASP A 223 20.94 -0.68 2.91
C ASP A 223 20.00 -1.13 1.77
N ALA A 224 19.39 -2.32 1.90
CA ALA A 224 18.38 -2.78 0.95
C ALA A 224 17.14 -1.86 1.00
N PHE A 225 16.66 -1.53 2.21
CA PHE A 225 15.53 -0.62 2.39
C PHE A 225 15.76 0.74 1.73
N LEU A 226 16.97 1.29 1.80
CA LEU A 226 17.28 2.60 1.24
C LEU A 226 17.68 2.58 -0.25
N LEU A 227 18.21 1.47 -0.78
CA LEU A 227 18.91 1.45 -2.08
C LEU A 227 18.48 0.35 -3.06
N GLU A 228 17.83 -0.73 -2.59
CA GLU A 228 17.47 -1.86 -3.46
C GLU A 228 16.55 -1.40 -4.58
N ASN A 229 16.77 -1.82 -5.83
CA ASN A 229 15.96 -1.36 -6.97
C ASN A 229 15.86 0.16 -7.14
N GLY A 230 16.80 0.92 -6.56
CA GLY A 230 16.87 2.39 -6.63
C GLY A 230 16.92 3.04 -5.24
N LYS A 231 17.60 4.19 -5.17
CA LYS A 231 17.67 5.04 -3.97
C LYS A 231 16.29 5.60 -3.64
N LEU A 232 15.92 5.66 -2.35
CA LEU A 232 14.74 6.41 -1.92
C LEU A 232 14.87 7.91 -2.25
N ASP A 233 13.74 8.51 -2.62
CA ASP A 233 13.58 9.95 -2.77
C ASP A 233 13.14 10.62 -1.46
N LEU A 234 12.51 9.87 -0.57
CA LEU A 234 12.03 10.35 0.74
C LEU A 234 12.01 9.19 1.73
N LEU A 235 12.50 9.43 2.95
CA LEU A 235 12.32 8.57 4.10
C LEU A 235 11.31 9.22 5.05
N ILE A 236 10.31 8.46 5.48
CA ILE A 236 9.37 8.83 6.53
C ILE A 236 9.65 7.92 7.72
N ASP A 237 9.96 8.54 8.85
CA ASP A 237 10.28 7.82 10.08
C ASP A 237 9.18 8.02 11.12
N GLU A 238 8.47 6.93 11.39
CA GLU A 238 7.44 6.81 12.41
C GLU A 238 7.78 5.64 13.35
N CYS A 239 9.08 5.30 13.47
CA CYS A 239 9.53 4.21 14.34
C CYS A 239 9.81 4.71 15.77
N ASP A 240 9.55 3.84 16.73
CA ASP A 240 9.75 4.13 18.16
C ASP A 240 11.18 3.81 18.64
N SER A 241 11.93 3.02 17.87
CA SER A 241 13.28 2.60 18.23
C SER A 241 14.28 3.75 17.99
N PHE A 242 14.86 4.25 19.08
CA PHE A 242 15.83 5.34 19.04
C PHE A 242 17.07 4.99 18.21
N ASP A 243 17.60 3.79 18.36
CA ASP A 243 18.77 3.30 17.63
C ASP A 243 18.54 3.25 16.11
N ILE A 244 17.41 2.69 15.68
CA ILE A 244 17.01 2.68 14.26
C ILE A 244 16.79 4.10 13.76
N LYS A 245 16.11 4.94 14.53
CA LYS A 245 15.85 6.36 14.21
C LYS A 245 17.12 7.13 13.87
N ILE A 246 18.18 6.95 14.66
CA ILE A 246 19.47 7.62 14.44
C ILE A 246 20.25 6.99 13.29
N ASN A 247 20.35 5.66 13.24
CA ASN A 247 21.14 4.96 12.23
C ASN A 247 20.58 5.19 10.82
N SER A 248 19.26 5.11 10.66
CA SER A 248 18.57 5.40 9.40
C SER A 248 18.78 6.84 8.96
N ARG A 249 18.73 7.83 9.87
CA ARG A 249 19.02 9.24 9.53
C ARG A 249 20.48 9.48 9.15
N LYS A 250 21.44 8.85 9.84
CA LYS A 250 22.87 8.94 9.47
C LYS A 250 23.10 8.41 8.06
N LYS A 251 22.49 7.27 7.73
CA LYS A 251 22.59 6.68 6.38
C LYS A 251 21.86 7.52 5.34
N ALA A 252 20.65 8.01 5.64
CA ALA A 252 19.89 8.91 4.78
C ALA A 252 20.66 10.20 4.48
N LYS A 253 21.28 10.81 5.49
CA LYS A 253 22.16 11.98 5.35
C LYS A 253 23.33 11.68 4.41
N ALA A 254 24.04 10.59 4.61
CA ALA A 254 25.17 10.20 3.76
C ALA A 254 24.75 9.95 2.29
N LEU A 255 23.49 9.61 2.05
CA LEU A 255 22.91 9.36 0.74
C LEU A 255 22.17 10.58 0.15
N GLY A 256 22.09 11.69 0.89
CA GLY A 256 21.30 12.87 0.53
C GLY A 256 19.81 12.57 0.36
N ILE A 257 19.26 11.67 1.17
CA ILE A 257 17.83 11.31 1.18
C ILE A 257 17.16 12.19 2.24
N PRO A 258 16.16 13.03 1.90
CA PRO A 258 15.43 13.81 2.89
C PRO A 258 14.64 12.91 3.83
N VAL A 259 14.50 13.34 5.08
CA VAL A 259 13.74 12.63 6.12
C VAL A 259 12.60 13.52 6.62
N LEU A 260 11.42 12.91 6.81
CA LEU A 260 10.27 13.51 7.47
C LEU A 260 9.82 12.62 8.62
N MET A 261 9.40 13.22 9.73
CA MET A 261 8.82 12.49 10.87
C MET A 261 7.72 13.34 11.49
N GLU A 262 6.59 12.70 11.82
CA GLU A 262 5.62 13.25 12.76
C GLU A 262 6.14 13.05 14.19
N GLY A 263 6.22 14.16 14.93
CA GLY A 263 6.62 14.16 16.33
C GLY A 263 5.41 14.11 17.24
N SER A 264 5.41 13.18 18.19
CA SER A 264 4.34 13.00 19.18
C SER A 264 4.04 14.23 20.04
N ASP A 265 4.92 15.23 20.07
CA ASP A 265 4.70 16.50 20.79
C ASP A 265 3.97 17.52 19.91
N ARG A 266 2.70 17.80 20.26
CA ARG A 266 1.87 18.90 19.71
C ARG A 266 1.68 18.90 18.18
N GLY A 267 1.84 17.75 17.52
CA GLY A 267 1.72 17.65 16.06
C GLY A 267 2.87 18.34 15.33
N THR A 268 4.07 18.30 15.92
CA THR A 268 5.29 18.83 15.30
C THR A 268 5.67 17.95 14.11
N ILE A 269 6.13 18.57 13.02
CA ILE A 269 6.70 17.85 11.89
C ILE A 269 8.20 18.16 11.83
N ASP A 270 9.02 17.13 12.00
CA ASP A 270 10.46 17.16 11.85
C ASP A 270 10.81 16.97 10.37
N ILE A 271 11.62 17.89 9.82
CA ILE A 271 12.00 17.89 8.41
C ILE A 271 13.51 18.08 8.28
N GLU A 272 14.17 17.07 7.71
CA GLU A 272 15.59 17.07 7.44
C GLU A 272 15.85 16.95 5.94
N ARG A 273 16.00 18.08 5.27
CA ARG A 273 16.27 18.16 3.83
C ARG A 273 17.74 17.89 3.52
N PHE A 274 18.23 16.69 3.79
CA PHE A 274 19.63 16.30 3.50
C PHE A 274 19.99 16.41 2.00
N ASP A 275 19.00 16.42 1.12
CA ASP A 275 19.14 16.70 -0.31
C ASP A 275 19.50 18.17 -0.61
N LEU A 276 19.07 19.12 0.21
CA LEU A 276 19.36 20.55 0.06
C LEU A 276 20.40 21.07 1.07
N GLU A 277 20.46 20.45 2.24
CA GLU A 277 21.28 20.82 3.38
C GLU A 277 22.12 19.61 3.83
N PRO A 278 23.11 19.17 3.03
CA PRO A 278 23.87 17.94 3.30
C PRO A 278 24.66 17.99 4.61
N GLU A 279 24.98 19.20 5.12
CA GLU A 279 25.66 19.40 6.39
C GLU A 279 24.70 19.40 7.60
N ARG A 280 23.38 19.43 7.38
CA ARG A 280 22.37 19.44 8.46
C ARG A 280 22.64 18.29 9.42
N LYS A 281 22.69 18.60 10.71
CA LYS A 281 22.94 17.62 11.77
C LYS A 281 21.69 16.77 11.97
N VAL A 282 21.89 15.48 12.24
CA VAL A 282 20.82 14.51 12.55
C VAL A 282 20.02 14.99 13.76
N LEU A 283 18.69 14.95 13.66
CA LEU A 283 17.74 15.51 14.62
C LEU A 283 18.12 16.95 15.00
N HIS A 284 18.51 17.74 13.99
CA HIS A 284 18.89 19.14 14.14
C HIS A 284 20.04 19.38 15.16
N GLY A 285 20.85 18.36 15.42
CA GLY A 285 21.95 18.41 16.39
C GLY A 285 21.57 18.06 17.83
N MET A 286 20.30 17.72 18.10
CA MET A 286 19.83 17.40 19.46
C MET A 286 20.54 16.17 20.06
N VAL A 287 21.08 15.28 19.23
CA VAL A 287 21.68 14.01 19.67
C VAL A 287 23.21 13.98 19.62
N GLU A 288 23.88 15.09 19.31
CA GLU A 288 25.35 15.11 19.17
C GLU A 288 26.10 14.83 20.46
N HIS A 289 25.49 15.14 21.60
CA HIS A 289 26.05 14.92 22.92
C HIS A 289 25.86 13.47 23.40
N LEU A 290 25.09 12.66 22.68
CA LEU A 290 24.78 11.29 23.05
C LEU A 290 25.84 10.33 22.53
N ASP A 291 26.33 9.48 23.43
CA ASP A 291 27.23 8.38 23.09
C ASP A 291 26.41 7.20 22.54
N MET A 292 26.25 7.17 21.22
CA MET A 292 25.41 6.19 20.53
C MET A 292 25.86 4.74 20.71
N GLU A 293 27.12 4.47 21.09
CA GLU A 293 27.60 3.11 21.37
C GLU A 293 26.91 2.50 22.61
N LYS A 294 26.43 3.33 23.54
CA LYS A 294 25.71 2.88 24.74
C LYS A 294 24.27 2.47 24.47
N TYR A 295 23.66 2.95 23.39
CA TYR A 295 22.24 2.70 23.08
C TYR A 295 22.02 1.40 22.30
N GLY A 296 23.04 0.90 21.60
CA GLY A 296 22.96 -0.38 20.87
C GLY A 296 22.82 -1.62 21.76
N THR A 297 23.07 -1.49 23.08
CA THR A 297 22.98 -2.59 24.06
C THR A 297 21.70 -2.57 24.90
N LEU A 298 20.82 -1.58 24.72
CA LEU A 298 19.65 -1.38 25.56
C LEU A 298 18.46 -2.19 25.04
N THR A 299 17.78 -2.89 25.93
CA THR A 299 16.77 -3.90 25.56
C THR A 299 15.33 -3.43 25.73
N THR A 300 15.09 -2.39 26.53
CA THR A 300 13.74 -1.87 26.80
C THR A 300 13.54 -0.46 26.22
N MET A 301 12.29 -0.10 25.91
CA MET A 301 11.97 1.25 25.42
C MET A 301 12.30 2.34 26.45
N ASP A 302 12.08 2.05 27.74
CA ASP A 302 12.39 2.99 28.83
C ASP A 302 13.90 3.26 28.95
N GLU A 303 14.74 2.28 28.61
CA GLU A 303 16.20 2.46 28.57
C GLU A 303 16.65 3.23 27.32
N ARG A 304 15.91 3.17 26.21
CA ARG A 304 16.27 3.79 24.93
C ARG A 304 15.86 5.26 24.81
N LEU A 305 15.18 5.81 25.81
CA LEU A 305 14.85 7.24 25.89
C LEU A 305 15.99 8.00 26.59
N PRO A 306 16.60 9.01 25.96
CA PRO A 306 17.60 9.88 26.60
C PRO A 306 17.03 10.78 27.69
#